data_AF-A0A6J5ZC98-F1
#
_entry.id   AF-A0A6J5ZC98-F1
#
_cell.length_a   1.000
_cell.length_b   1.000
_cell.length_c   1.000
_cell.angle_alpha   90.00
_cell.angle_beta   90.00
_cell.angle_gamma   90.00
#
_symmetry.space_group_name_H-M   'P 1'
#
loop_
_entity.id
_entity.type
_entity.pdbx_description
1 polymer ?
#
loop_
_entity_poly.entity_id
_entity_poly.type
_entity_poly.pdbx_seq_one_letter_code
_entity_poly.pdbx_strand_id
1 'polypeptide(L)' 'MTSGIRVGTPATTTQGMGTPEMKTIASLIARAIKSDDATVHAGIKSEVHALTAKFPIYEA' A
#
# COMPACT_ATOMS: atom_id res chain seq x y z
N MET A 1 21.32 -15.21 5.99
CA MET A 1 20.27 -14.81 5.02
C MET A 1 19.11 -14.23 5.80
N THR A 2 18.62 -13.05 5.44
CA THR A 2 17.38 -12.50 6.01
C THR A 2 16.33 -12.46 4.91
N SER A 3 15.32 -13.31 5.00
CA SER A 3 14.20 -13.43 4.04
C SER A 3 13.19 -12.28 4.17
N GLY A 4 13.66 -11.07 4.43
CA GLY A 4 12.84 -9.91 4.79
C GLY A 4 12.73 -8.88 3.68
N ILE A 5 11.66 -8.08 3.74
CA ILE A 5 11.45 -6.91 2.87
C ILE A 5 11.83 -5.63 3.62
N ARG A 6 12.42 -4.66 2.92
CA ARG A 6 12.65 -3.30 3.43
C ARG A 6 11.54 -2.39 2.93
N VAL A 7 10.90 -1.67 3.85
CA VAL A 7 9.83 -0.71 3.55
C VAL A 7 10.33 0.70 3.81
N GLY A 8 9.97 1.65 2.95
CA GLY A 8 10.31 3.08 3.09
C GLY A 8 9.12 3.97 2.73
N THR A 9 9.04 5.12 3.40
CA THR A 9 7.97 6.13 3.24
C THR A 9 8.25 7.32 2.32
N PRO A 10 9.48 7.61 1.81
CA PRO A 10 9.71 8.85 1.06
C PRO A 10 8.73 9.11 -0.08
N ALA A 11 8.45 8.11 -0.93
CA ALA A 11 7.55 8.27 -2.07
C ALA A 11 6.11 8.60 -1.66
N THR A 12 5.56 7.86 -0.70
CA THR A 12 4.18 8.06 -0.22
C THR A 12 4.04 9.40 0.51
N THR A 13 5.06 9.81 1.26
CA THR A 13 5.10 11.12 1.93
C THR A 13 5.20 12.26 0.93
N THR A 14 6.03 12.14 -0.12
CA THR A 14 6.07 13.12 -1.22
C THR A 14 4.72 13.23 -1.94
N GLN A 15 3.98 12.13 -2.08
CA GLN A 15 2.61 12.13 -2.61
C GLN A 15 1.55 12.73 -1.66
N GLY A 16 1.93 13.18 -0.47
CA GLY A 16 0.99 13.80 0.49
C GLY A 16 0.33 12.83 1.47
N MET A 17 0.72 11.55 1.49
CA MET A 17 0.20 10.57 2.45
C MET A 17 0.83 10.77 3.84
N GLY A 18 0.01 10.74 4.88
CA GLY A 18 0.41 10.92 6.26
C GLY A 18 0.40 9.64 7.09
N THR A 19 0.47 9.81 8.42
CA THR A 19 0.41 8.69 9.36
C THR A 19 -0.91 7.89 9.31
N PRO A 20 -2.10 8.47 9.02
CA PRO A 20 -3.33 7.69 8.86
C PRO A 20 -3.27 6.74 7.66
N GLU A 21 -2.78 7.21 6.51
CA GLU A 21 -2.65 6.40 5.29
C GLU A 21 -1.61 5.30 5.48
N MET A 22 -0.52 5.58 6.19
CA MET A 22 0.49 4.56 6.50
C MET A 22 -0.04 3.40 7.34
N LYS A 23 -1.00 3.64 8.25
CA LYS A 23 -1.68 2.55 8.98
C LYS A 23 -2.46 1.65 8.03
N THR A 24 -3.14 2.25 7.05
CA THR A 24 -3.87 1.52 6.01
C THR A 24 -2.92 0.71 5.13
N ILE A 25 -1.81 1.30 4.69
CA ILE A 25 -0.78 0.63 3.89
C ILE A 25 -0.19 -0.56 4.66
N ALA A 26 0.14 -0.39 5.95
CA ALA A 26 0.65 -1.49 6.78
C ALA A 26 -0.37 -2.64 6.91
N SER A 27 -1.66 -2.33 7.06
CA SER A 27 -2.73 -3.33 7.10
C SER A 27 -2.88 -4.07 5.77
N LEU A 28 -2.78 -3.36 4.64
CA LEU A 28 -2.82 -3.95 3.30
C LEU A 28 -1.64 -4.92 3.09
N ILE A 29 -0.41 -4.51 3.45
CA ILE A 29 0.78 -5.36 3.38
C ILE A 29 0.62 -6.61 4.26
N ALA A 30 0.17 -6.43 5.51
CA ALA A 30 -0.01 -7.54 6.44
C ALA A 30 -1.05 -8.56 5.95
N ARG A 31 -2.13 -8.12 5.29
CA ARG A 31 -3.11 -9.02 4.68
C ARG A 31 -2.55 -9.74 3.46
N ALA A 32 -1.79 -9.04 2.60
CA ALA A 32 -1.20 -9.62 1.41
C ALA A 32 -0.19 -10.73 1.75
N ILE A 33 0.62 -10.55 2.81
CA ILE A 33 1.60 -11.56 3.26
C ILE A 33 0.92 -12.80 3.88
N LYS A 34 -0.29 -12.67 4.41
CA LYS A 34 -0.99 -13.76 5.12
C LYS A 34 -1.76 -14.71 4.20
N SER A 35 -1.90 -14.40 2.93
CA SER A 35 -2.75 -15.16 2.00
C SER A 35 -2.07 -15.26 0.64
N ASP A 36 -2.17 -16.44 0.02
CA ASP A 36 -1.80 -16.66 -1.39
C ASP A 36 -3.05 -16.75 -2.30
N ASP A 37 -4.23 -16.38 -1.78
CA ASP A 37 -5.49 -16.43 -2.52
C ASP A 37 -5.58 -15.23 -3.49
N ALA A 38 -5.70 -15.54 -4.79
CA ALA A 38 -5.80 -14.56 -5.85
C ALA A 38 -7.00 -13.60 -5.68
N THR A 39 -8.11 -14.07 -5.12
CA THR A 39 -9.30 -13.25 -4.87
C THR A 39 -9.05 -12.23 -3.74
N VAL A 40 -8.34 -12.64 -2.69
CA VAL A 40 -7.92 -11.75 -1.60
C VAL A 40 -6.98 -10.68 -2.14
N HIS A 41 -6.01 -11.06 -2.98
CA HIS A 41 -5.09 -10.12 -3.61
C HIS A 41 -5.80 -9.15 -4.56
N ALA A 42 -6.81 -9.60 -5.31
CA ALA A 42 -7.61 -8.73 -6.16
C ALA A 42 -8.39 -7.67 -5.36
N GLY A 43 -8.92 -8.04 -4.19
CA GLY A 43 -9.54 -7.10 -3.25
C GLY A 43 -8.53 -6.06 -2.74
N ILE A 44 -7.38 -6.51 -2.24
CA ILE A 44 -6.30 -5.63 -1.76
C ILE A 44 -5.84 -4.67 -2.86
N LYS A 45 -5.67 -5.16 -4.09
CA LYS A 45 -5.29 -4.33 -5.25
C LYS A 45 -6.32 -3.21 -5.48
N SER A 46 -7.61 -3.53 -5.40
CA SER A 46 -8.67 -2.54 -5.56
C SER A 46 -8.63 -1.47 -4.46
N GLU A 47 -8.39 -1.87 -3.21
CA GLU A 47 -8.22 -0.94 -2.09
C GLU A 47 -6.98 -0.04 -2.24
N VAL A 48 -5.85 -0.60 -2.73
CA VAL A 48 -4.63 0.18 -3.05
C VAL A 48 -4.92 1.23 -4.13
N HIS A 49 -5.64 0.87 -5.19
CA HIS A 49 -6.04 1.81 -6.23
C HIS A 49 -6.95 2.92 -5.67
N ALA A 50 -7.92 2.56 -4.84
CA ALA A 50 -8.80 3.55 -4.21
C ALA A 50 -8.05 4.51 -3.27
N LEU A 51 -7.01 4.05 -2.58
CA LEU A 51 -6.15 4.91 -1.76
C LEU A 51 -5.30 5.85 -2.64
N THR A 52 -4.59 5.29 -3.61
CA THR A 52 -3.66 6.05 -4.47
C THR A 52 -4.36 7.06 -5.38
N ALA A 53 -5.60 6.79 -5.79
CA ALA A 53 -6.42 7.75 -6.55
C ALA A 53 -6.70 9.05 -5.80
N LYS A 54 -6.59 9.07 -4.46
CA LYS A 54 -6.74 10.29 -3.64
C LYS A 54 -5.49 11.16 -3.61
N PHE A 55 -4.36 10.63 -4.09
CA PHE A 55 -3.03 11.25 -4.04
C PHE A 55 -2.35 11.14 -5.42
N PRO A 56 -2.86 11.82 -6.46
CA PRO A 56 -2.30 11.74 -7.81
C PRO A 56 -0.85 12.26 -7.83
N ILE A 57 0.02 11.58 -8.60
CA ILE A 57 1.46 11.93 -8.71
C ILE A 57 1.68 13.12 -9.65
N TYR A 58 0.86 13.23 -10.68
CA TYR A 58 0.91 14.29 -11.68
C TYR A 58 -0.51 14.81 -11.91
N GLU A 59 -0.67 16.13 -11.99
CA GLU A 59 -1.90 16.73 -12.51
C GLU A 59 -1.96 16.45 -14.01
N ALA A 60 -3.17 16.16 -14.53
CA ALA A 60 -3.40 15.84 -15.93
C ALA A 60 -3.34 17.09 -16.81
#